data_AF-A0A378YVX1-F1
#
_entry.id   AF-A0A378YVX1-F1
#
_cell.length_a   1.000
_cell.length_b   1.000
_cell.length_c   1.000
_cell.angle_alpha   90.00
_cell.angle_beta   90.00
_cell.angle_gamma   90.00
#
_symmetry.space_group_name_H-M   'P 1'
#
loop_
_entity.id
_entity.type
_entity.pdbx_description
1 polymer ?
#
loop_
_entity_poly.entity_id
_entity_poly.type
_entity_poly.pdbx_seq_one_letter_code
_entity_poly.pdbx_strand_id
1 'polypeptide(L)'
;MGMPGYVPDNVMLDSGRDETSDRQSNPNKGESPVWKELRSAGNSVKTDGKRYFEWDYTHNDIEVYNKRGEHIGSMDPVSGEIYKPAVPGRKLNNR
;
A
#
# COMPACT_ATOMS: atom_id res chain seq x y z
N MET A 1 36.21 -26.08 -27.03
CA MET A 1 35.03 -25.84 -27.88
C MET A 1 34.43 -24.49 -27.49
N GLY A 2 34.39 -23.52 -28.41
CA GLY A 2 33.85 -22.19 -28.17
C GLY A 2 32.40 -22.08 -28.67
N MET A 3 31.56 -21.34 -27.94
CA MET A 3 30.18 -21.04 -28.34
C MET A 3 30.21 -19.90 -29.39
N PRO A 4 29.53 -20.02 -30.55
CA PRO A 4 29.35 -18.90 -31.46
C PRO A 4 28.22 -17.98 -30.96
N GLY A 5 28.44 -16.67 -30.97
CA GLY A 5 27.42 -15.66 -30.67
C GLY A 5 26.67 -15.20 -31.92
N TYR A 6 25.44 -14.66 -31.75
CA TYR A 6 24.85 -13.62 -32.59
C TYR A 6 23.52 -13.06 -32.00
N VAL A 7 23.56 -11.74 -31.73
CA VAL A 7 22.62 -10.59 -31.68
C VAL A 7 21.17 -10.62 -31.14
N PRO A 8 20.67 -9.48 -30.60
CA PRO A 8 19.28 -9.28 -30.18
C PRO A 8 18.43 -8.62 -31.27
N ASP A 9 17.22 -9.13 -31.49
CA ASP A 9 16.21 -8.45 -32.29
C ASP A 9 15.15 -7.84 -31.38
N ASN A 10 15.22 -6.50 -31.27
CA ASN A 10 14.11 -5.66 -30.84
C ASN A 10 13.04 -5.71 -31.94
N VAL A 11 12.01 -6.56 -31.76
CA VAL A 11 10.78 -6.50 -32.55
C VAL A 11 9.58 -6.42 -31.60
N MET A 12 8.75 -5.43 -31.89
CA MET A 12 7.54 -4.99 -31.21
C MET A 12 6.62 -6.15 -30.79
N LEU A 13 6.25 -6.16 -29.51
CA LEU A 13 5.03 -6.80 -29.01
C LEU A 13 4.14 -5.71 -28.43
N ASP A 14 3.28 -5.19 -29.29
CA ASP A 14 1.94 -4.77 -28.88
C ASP A 14 1.25 -6.04 -28.38
N SER A 15 1.15 -6.17 -27.06
CA SER A 15 0.44 -7.28 -26.43
C SER A 15 -0.16 -6.76 -25.14
N GLY A 16 -1.48 -6.94 -25.06
CA GLY A 16 -2.29 -6.60 -23.90
C GLY A 16 -1.58 -7.00 -22.61
N ARG A 17 -1.55 -6.05 -21.69
CA ARG A 17 -1.07 -6.24 -20.32
C ARG A 17 -2.03 -7.19 -19.61
N ASP A 18 -1.84 -8.48 -19.80
CA ASP A 18 -2.49 -9.51 -18.99
C ASP A 18 -1.47 -10.61 -18.68
N GLU A 19 -1.58 -11.13 -17.46
CA GLU A 19 -0.82 -12.22 -16.81
C GLU A 19 0.58 -11.92 -16.21
N THR A 20 0.62 -11.80 -14.88
CA THR A 20 1.31 -12.75 -13.95
C THR A 20 0.81 -12.52 -12.50
N SER A 21 -0.14 -13.32 -12.03
CA SER A 21 0.06 -14.40 -11.03
C SER A 21 0.77 -14.01 -9.72
N ASP A 22 -0.04 -13.97 -8.64
CA ASP A 22 0.33 -14.39 -7.28
C ASP A 22 1.37 -13.62 -6.47
N ARG A 23 1.50 -12.31 -6.71
CA ARG A 23 1.88 -11.39 -5.64
C ARG A 23 0.65 -10.53 -5.39
N GLN A 24 -0.07 -10.73 -4.28
CA GLN A 24 -1.05 -9.76 -3.79
C GLN A 24 -0.27 -8.46 -3.45
N SER A 25 0.06 -7.67 -4.46
CA SER A 25 0.61 -6.35 -4.28
C SER A 25 -0.56 -5.43 -3.99
N ASN A 26 -0.56 -4.84 -2.79
CA ASN A 26 -1.57 -3.86 -2.45
C ASN A 26 -1.59 -2.71 -3.49
N PRO A 27 -2.77 -2.16 -3.81
CA PRO A 27 -2.91 -1.04 -4.73
C PRO A 27 -2.09 0.16 -4.27
N ASN A 28 -1.80 1.05 -5.22
CA ASN A 28 -1.18 2.32 -4.88
C ASN A 28 -2.13 3.18 -4.04
N LYS A 29 -1.60 4.16 -3.29
CA LYS A 29 -2.37 5.10 -2.45
C LYS A 29 -3.56 5.74 -3.15
N GLY A 30 -3.38 6.10 -4.42
CA GLY A 30 -4.39 6.72 -5.26
C GLY A 30 -5.42 5.76 -5.85
N GLU A 31 -5.24 4.45 -5.68
CA GLU A 31 -6.14 3.41 -6.18
C GLU A 31 -6.96 2.80 -5.05
N SER A 32 -6.45 2.83 -3.82
CA SER A 32 -7.16 2.38 -2.62
C SER A 32 -8.55 3.04 -2.48
N PRO A 33 -9.66 2.27 -2.53
CA PRO A 33 -11.00 2.78 -2.27
C PRO A 33 -11.12 3.27 -0.81
N VAL A 34 -10.60 2.50 0.15
CA VAL A 34 -10.62 2.86 1.57
C VAL A 34 -9.94 4.21 1.80
N TRP A 35 -8.74 4.42 1.24
CA TRP A 35 -8.02 5.67 1.40
C TRP A 35 -8.76 6.87 0.80
N LYS A 36 -9.47 6.69 -0.31
CA LYS A 36 -10.25 7.75 -0.97
C LYS A 36 -11.42 8.23 -0.11
N GLU A 37 -12.12 7.31 0.54
CA GLU A 37 -13.30 7.62 1.36
C GLU A 37 -12.97 8.36 2.65
N LEU A 38 -11.76 8.17 3.18
CA LEU A 38 -11.35 8.82 4.43
C LEU A 38 -11.16 10.34 4.25
N ARG A 39 -11.52 11.11 5.28
CA ARG A 39 -11.37 12.57 5.29
C ARG A 39 -9.94 12.97 5.65
N SER A 40 -9.43 14.06 5.10
CA SER A 40 -8.12 14.60 5.49
C SER A 40 -8.13 15.09 6.94
N ALA A 41 -7.11 14.70 7.72
CA ALA A 41 -6.86 15.19 9.08
C ALA A 41 -5.66 16.16 9.15
N GLY A 42 -4.99 16.41 8.01
CA GLY A 42 -3.75 17.20 7.95
C GLY A 42 -2.48 16.35 8.04
N ASN A 43 -1.35 16.92 7.63
CA ASN A 43 -0.01 16.31 7.67
C ASN A 43 0.04 14.87 7.13
N SER A 44 -0.55 14.64 5.95
CA SER A 44 -0.61 13.31 5.29
C SER A 44 -1.43 12.24 6.01
N VAL A 45 -2.13 12.59 7.09
CA VAL A 45 -3.02 11.71 7.85
C VAL A 45 -4.47 11.88 7.40
N LYS A 46 -5.20 10.77 7.41
CA LYS A 46 -6.65 10.73 7.19
C LYS A 46 -7.41 10.28 8.44
N THR A 47 -8.72 10.50 8.47
CA THR A 47 -9.60 10.16 9.60
C THR A 47 -11.02 9.80 9.15
N ASP A 48 -11.64 8.89 9.89
CA ASP A 48 -13.08 8.58 9.86
C ASP A 48 -13.83 9.28 11.01
N GLY A 49 -13.14 10.13 11.80
CA GLY A 49 -13.66 10.76 13.03
C GLY A 49 -13.54 9.90 14.30
N LYS A 50 -13.19 8.62 14.16
CA LYS A 50 -12.95 7.69 15.27
C LYS A 50 -11.49 7.25 15.37
N ARG A 51 -10.79 7.18 14.25
CA ARG A 51 -9.42 6.70 14.09
C ARG A 51 -8.65 7.64 13.16
N TYR A 52 -7.33 7.49 13.20
CA TYR A 52 -6.41 8.12 12.27
C TYR A 52 -5.76 7.06 11.39
N PHE A 53 -5.45 7.45 10.17
CA PHE A 53 -4.96 6.56 9.12
C PHE A 53 -3.77 7.21 8.42
N GLU A 54 -2.70 6.47 8.26
CA GLU A 54 -1.50 6.88 7.55
C GLU A 54 -1.20 5.87 6.44
N TRP A 55 -0.71 6.35 5.31
CA TRP A 55 -0.31 5.46 4.23
C TRP A 55 1.14 5.01 4.43
N ASP A 56 1.38 3.71 4.50
CA ASP A 56 2.74 3.15 4.50
C ASP A 56 3.18 2.85 3.07
N TYR A 57 4.11 3.65 2.56
CA TYR A 57 4.66 3.50 1.21
C TYR A 57 5.62 2.29 1.08
N THR A 58 6.03 1.69 2.19
CA THR A 58 6.91 0.51 2.20
C THR A 58 6.13 -0.76 1.86
N HIS A 59 4.88 -0.85 2.32
CA HIS A 59 4.03 -2.03 2.21
C HIS A 59 2.74 -1.78 1.41
N ASN A 60 2.51 -0.54 0.97
CA ASN A 60 1.29 -0.09 0.31
C ASN A 60 0.02 -0.43 1.12
N ASP A 61 0.08 -0.36 2.44
CA ASP A 61 -1.06 -0.56 3.32
C ASP A 61 -1.37 0.69 4.15
N ILE A 62 -2.42 0.61 4.97
CA ILE A 62 -2.89 1.73 5.78
C ILE A 62 -2.59 1.42 7.24
N GLU A 63 -1.67 2.15 7.85
CA GLU A 63 -1.44 2.10 9.30
C GLU A 63 -2.62 2.76 10.02
N VAL A 64 -3.19 2.07 11.00
CA VAL A 64 -4.38 2.51 11.73
C VAL A 64 -4.00 2.89 13.16
N TYR A 65 -4.51 4.02 13.62
CA TYR A 65 -4.27 4.55 14.96
C TYR A 65 -5.60 4.90 15.66
N ASN A 66 -5.64 4.73 16.97
CA ASN A 66 -6.79 5.17 17.77
C ASN A 66 -6.79 6.70 17.98
N LYS A 67 -7.83 7.24 18.64
CA LYS A 67 -7.92 8.69 18.96
C LYS A 67 -6.75 9.26 19.77
N ARG A 68 -6.02 8.39 20.48
CA ARG A 68 -4.85 8.76 21.30
C ARG A 68 -3.55 8.70 20.50
N GLY A 69 -3.62 8.36 19.21
CA GLY A 69 -2.46 8.19 18.33
C GLY A 69 -1.71 6.88 18.56
N GLU A 70 -2.31 5.89 19.24
CA GLU A 70 -1.67 4.59 19.47
C GLU A 70 -1.93 3.69 18.27
N HIS A 71 -0.87 3.04 17.77
CA HIS A 71 -0.96 2.12 16.64
C HIS A 71 -1.80 0.89 17.00
N ILE A 72 -2.81 0.58 16.18
CA ILE A 72 -3.72 -0.56 16.41
C ILE A 72 -3.61 -1.66 15.34
N GLY A 73 -2.82 -1.44 14.28
CA GLY A 73 -2.53 -2.44 13.25
C GLY A 73 -2.51 -1.85 11.84
N SER A 74 -2.18 -2.69 10.86
CA SER A 74 -2.18 -2.32 9.43
C SER A 74 -3.40 -2.92 8.73
N MET A 75 -4.04 -2.09 7.91
CA MET A 75 -5.29 -2.36 7.23
C MET A 75 -5.06 -2.52 5.73
N ASP A 76 -5.70 -3.53 5.15
CA ASP A 76 -5.72 -3.75 3.72
C ASP A 76 -6.44 -2.58 3.02
N PRO A 77 -5.81 -1.96 2.02
CA PRO A 77 -6.32 -0.73 1.40
C PRO A 77 -7.51 -0.96 0.46
N VAL A 78 -7.92 -2.21 0.20
CA VAL A 78 -9.08 -2.55 -0.66
C VAL A 78 -10.29 -2.92 0.19
N SER A 79 -10.14 -3.90 1.06
CA SER A 79 -11.17 -4.46 1.93
C SER A 79 -11.42 -3.64 3.20
N GLY A 80 -10.41 -2.92 3.70
CA GLY A 80 -10.48 -2.24 4.99
C GLY A 80 -10.31 -3.17 6.19
N GLU A 81 -9.87 -4.40 5.98
CA GLU A 81 -9.62 -5.38 7.06
C GLU A 81 -8.24 -5.20 7.67
N ILE A 82 -8.15 -5.21 9.01
CA ILE A 82 -6.86 -5.20 9.71
C ILE A 82 -6.28 -6.60 9.67
N TYR A 83 -5.09 -6.74 9.07
CA TYR A 83 -4.44 -8.02 8.88
C TYR A 83 -3.08 -8.12 9.59
N LYS A 84 -2.47 -6.98 9.96
CA LYS A 84 -1.28 -6.94 10.82
C LYS A 84 -1.65 -6.44 12.22
N PRO A 85 -1.18 -7.09 13.29
CA PRO A 85 -1.51 -6.67 14.64
C PRO A 85 -0.85 -5.34 15.03
N ALA A 86 -1.39 -4.72 16.07
CA ALA A 86 -0.80 -3.55 16.72
C ALA A 86 0.66 -3.82 17.13
N VAL A 87 1.52 -2.83 16.93
CA VAL A 87 2.88 -2.82 17.45
C VAL A 87 2.92 -1.92 18.68
N PRO A 88 3.08 -2.48 19.91
CA PRO A 88 3.12 -1.70 21.13
C PRO A 88 4.22 -0.63 21.08
N GLY A 89 3.89 0.58 21.51
CA GLY A 89 4.84 1.71 21.56
C GLY A 89 4.97 2.50 20.26
N ARG A 90 4.46 2.01 19.12
CA ARG A 90 4.33 2.85 17.92
C ARG A 90 3.24 3.88 18.12
N LYS A 91 3.57 5.14 17.83
CA LYS A 91 2.66 6.28 17.89
C LYS A 91 2.63 6.99 16.55
N LEU A 92 1.47 7.60 16.26
CA LEU A 92 1.34 8.54 15.17
C LEU A 92 2.21 9.77 15.49
N ASN A 93 3.35 9.90 14.80
CA ASN A 93 4.23 11.05 14.94
C ASN A 93 3.67 12.22 14.14
N ASN A 94 2.61 12.85 14.67
CA ASN A 94 1.97 13.97 13.99
C ASN A 94 1.51 15.09 14.93
N ARG A 95 2.34 15.39 15.95
CA ARG A 95 2.10 16.50 16.87
C ARG A 95 3.01 17.68 16.53
#